data_AF-A0A1H0G724-F1
#
_entry.id   AF-A0A1H0G724-F1
#
_cell.length_a   1.000
_cell.length_b   1.000
_cell.length_c   1.000
_cell.angle_alpha   90.00
_cell.angle_beta   90.00
_cell.angle_gamma   90.00
#
_symmetry.space_group_name_H-M   'P 1'
#
loop_
_entity.id
_entity.type
_entity.pdbx_description
1 polymer ?
#
loop_
_entity_poly.entity_id
_entity_poly.type
_entity_poly.pdbx_seq_one_letter_code
_entity_poly.pdbx_strand_id
1 'polypeptide(L)'
;MSEYDQWLLDGDVEAGLRLLRRITAQALRTGPFPPPQGYDRWSDDAVDELLVEMIVKKGGTAFLLDALASVDNQGSAERYLLATVQNFQKDQAKATEHGKLRERLKNVLGKDSRFMFVTSPHDGWRLVDGPAQWWQGDIADLHRTALQVRGVSIPSWNTAGPTAGPARHALTTVAVAVLTDVNGTVRAEDLAQILLERFRHEIAPESVGELFLSDDDEQIGRTDEKLEHALTGISAEELWARLTSEQRAIVPYLITPGDAAPLLGIGPKEAAARRAQVFELVRLATVDDPRADEVVMALLDIASPSAGPAEGMARLSREEPTDIEGRMSS
;
A
#
# COMPACT_ATOMS: atom_id res chain seq x y z
N MET A 1 -0.70 -1.01 -48.07
CA MET A 1 -0.64 -2.19 -47.18
C MET A 1 -0.91 -1.69 -45.78
N SER A 2 -1.87 -2.28 -45.09
CA SER A 2 -2.07 -2.06 -43.66
C SER A 2 -0.99 -2.81 -42.86
N GLU A 3 -0.88 -2.50 -41.56
CA GLU A 3 -0.04 -3.29 -40.65
C GLU A 3 -0.54 -4.74 -40.54
N TYR A 4 -1.86 -4.97 -40.63
CA TYR A 4 -2.40 -6.33 -40.65
C TYR A 4 -1.96 -7.08 -41.92
N ASP A 5 -1.98 -6.42 -43.09
CA ASP A 5 -1.50 -7.05 -44.34
C ASP A 5 0.01 -7.38 -44.25
N GLN A 6 0.84 -6.47 -43.70
CA GLN A 6 2.27 -6.70 -43.48
C GLN A 6 2.51 -7.87 -42.51
N TRP A 7 1.79 -7.89 -41.38
CA TRP A 7 1.91 -8.92 -40.36
C TRP A 7 1.45 -10.29 -40.88
N LEU A 8 0.38 -10.34 -41.68
CA LEU A 8 -0.19 -11.57 -42.25
C LEU A 8 0.58 -12.13 -43.45
N LEU A 9 1.00 -11.26 -44.39
CA LEU A 9 1.61 -11.69 -45.66
C LEU A 9 3.12 -11.89 -45.55
N ASP A 10 3.81 -10.98 -44.87
CA ASP A 10 5.27 -10.97 -44.77
C ASP A 10 5.76 -11.60 -43.44
N GLY A 11 4.84 -11.89 -42.51
CA GLY A 11 5.17 -12.31 -41.15
C GLY A 11 5.79 -11.20 -40.29
N ASP A 12 5.60 -9.93 -40.66
CA ASP A 12 6.24 -8.78 -39.99
C ASP A 12 5.76 -8.65 -38.53
N VAL A 13 6.57 -9.16 -37.61
CA VAL A 13 6.36 -9.05 -36.16
C VAL A 13 6.38 -7.59 -35.71
N GLU A 14 7.11 -6.70 -36.39
CA GLU A 14 7.10 -5.26 -36.09
C GLU A 14 5.76 -4.64 -36.49
N ALA A 15 5.16 -5.04 -37.63
CA ALA A 15 3.78 -4.66 -37.96
C ALA A 15 2.76 -5.17 -36.95
N GLY A 16 2.90 -6.42 -36.48
CA GLY A 16 2.08 -6.97 -35.40
C GLY A 16 2.19 -6.18 -34.09
N LEU A 17 3.41 -5.73 -33.74
CA LEU A 17 3.66 -4.86 -32.58
C LEU A 17 3.07 -3.45 -32.78
N ARG A 18 3.22 -2.83 -33.96
CA ARG A 18 2.60 -1.53 -34.29
C ARG A 18 1.08 -1.58 -34.18
N LEU A 19 0.46 -2.64 -34.72
CA LEU A 19 -0.98 -2.91 -34.63
C LEU A 19 -1.44 -3.08 -33.17
N LEU A 20 -0.74 -3.93 -32.40
CA LEU A 20 -1.02 -4.14 -30.98
C LEU A 20 -0.90 -2.84 -30.17
N ARG A 21 0.15 -2.03 -30.42
CA ARG A 21 0.34 -0.73 -29.77
C ARG A 21 -0.82 0.22 -30.03
N ARG A 22 -1.29 0.35 -31.28
CA ARG A 22 -2.47 1.19 -31.60
C ARG A 22 -3.72 0.72 -30.85
N ILE A 23 -4.02 -0.58 -30.90
CA ILE A 23 -5.21 -1.14 -30.22
C ILE A 23 -5.14 -0.88 -28.72
N THR A 24 -3.97 -1.06 -28.13
CA THR A 24 -3.72 -0.90 -26.69
C THR A 24 -3.88 0.56 -26.26
N ALA A 25 -3.22 1.50 -26.97
CA ALA A 25 -3.36 2.93 -26.72
C ALA A 25 -4.81 3.42 -26.87
N GLN A 26 -5.53 2.94 -27.89
CA GLN A 26 -6.93 3.29 -28.09
C GLN A 26 -7.83 2.75 -26.96
N ALA A 27 -7.69 1.46 -26.63
CA ALA A 27 -8.55 0.79 -25.66
C ALA A 27 -8.40 1.33 -24.23
N LEU A 28 -7.19 1.75 -23.85
CA LEU A 28 -6.88 2.23 -22.51
C LEU A 28 -7.26 3.70 -22.32
N ARG A 29 -7.03 4.55 -23.33
CA ARG A 29 -7.43 5.97 -23.31
C ARG A 29 -8.94 6.19 -23.31
N THR A 30 -9.73 5.18 -23.69
CA THR A 30 -11.20 5.16 -23.55
C THR A 30 -11.70 4.15 -22.53
N GLY A 31 -10.81 3.57 -21.72
CA GLY A 31 -11.10 2.46 -20.81
C GLY A 31 -11.21 2.88 -19.34
N PRO A 32 -11.79 2.02 -18.47
CA PRO A 32 -11.93 2.28 -17.03
C PRO A 32 -10.67 1.87 -16.23
N PHE A 33 -9.56 1.54 -16.89
CA PHE A 33 -8.35 1.07 -16.21
C PHE A 33 -7.39 2.25 -15.93
N PRO A 34 -6.87 2.39 -14.70
CA PRO A 34 -5.86 3.40 -14.40
C PRO A 34 -4.54 3.08 -15.14
N PRO A 35 -3.70 4.10 -15.40
CA PRO A 35 -2.33 3.92 -15.89
C PRO A 35 -1.46 3.11 -14.91
N PRO A 36 -0.31 2.56 -15.37
CA PRO A 36 0.70 1.98 -14.49
C PRO A 36 1.29 3.02 -13.55
N GLN A 37 1.90 2.52 -12.47
CA GLN A 37 2.64 3.30 -11.47
C GLN A 37 3.66 4.24 -12.14
N GLY A 38 3.76 5.48 -11.64
CA GLY A 38 4.68 6.49 -12.18
C GLY A 38 4.13 7.34 -13.33
N TYR A 39 2.87 7.13 -13.75
CA TYR A 39 2.22 7.91 -14.81
C TYR A 39 0.84 8.41 -14.40
N ASP A 40 0.59 9.72 -14.47
CA ASP A 40 -0.72 10.32 -14.12
C ASP A 40 -1.83 10.01 -15.15
N ARG A 41 -1.45 9.47 -16.31
CA ARG A 41 -2.34 9.21 -17.46
C ARG A 41 -1.72 8.20 -18.42
N TRP A 42 -2.55 7.62 -19.29
CA TRP A 42 -2.11 6.80 -20.42
C TRP A 42 -1.37 7.61 -21.49
N SER A 43 -0.11 7.97 -21.21
CA SER A 43 0.87 8.47 -22.20
C SER A 43 1.19 7.40 -23.25
N ASP A 44 2.06 7.72 -24.21
CA ASP A 44 2.54 6.72 -25.17
C ASP A 44 3.54 5.77 -24.48
N ASP A 45 4.36 6.29 -23.58
CA ASP A 45 5.37 5.55 -22.80
C ASP A 45 4.71 4.57 -21.82
N ALA A 46 3.65 4.99 -21.12
CA ALA A 46 2.85 4.14 -20.22
C ALA A 46 2.20 2.95 -20.95
N VAL A 47 1.85 3.14 -22.23
CA VAL A 47 1.34 2.06 -23.09
C VAL A 47 2.47 1.11 -23.47
N ASP A 48 3.64 1.63 -23.83
CA ASP A 48 4.78 0.79 -24.21
C ASP A 48 5.34 -0.01 -23.02
N GLU A 49 5.35 0.54 -21.81
CA GLU A 49 5.76 -0.19 -20.60
C GLU A 49 4.81 -1.36 -20.29
N LEU A 50 3.49 -1.13 -20.37
CA LEU A 50 2.49 -2.20 -20.24
C LEU A 50 2.68 -3.28 -21.31
N LEU A 51 3.02 -2.89 -22.54
CA LEU A 51 3.26 -3.82 -23.64
C LEU A 51 4.52 -4.64 -23.40
N VAL A 52 5.62 -4.05 -22.91
CA VAL A 52 6.84 -4.78 -22.55
C VAL A 52 6.53 -5.83 -21.48
N GLU A 53 5.82 -5.50 -20.40
CA GLU A 53 5.46 -6.49 -19.37
C GLU A 53 4.56 -7.58 -19.96
N MET A 54 3.54 -7.22 -20.74
CA MET A 54 2.63 -8.19 -21.36
C MET A 54 3.35 -9.14 -22.33
N ILE A 55 4.28 -8.63 -23.13
CA ILE A 55 5.08 -9.42 -24.08
C ILE A 55 5.98 -10.39 -23.30
N VAL A 56 6.70 -9.92 -22.27
CA VAL A 56 7.54 -10.78 -21.42
C VAL A 56 6.71 -11.89 -20.76
N LYS A 57 5.59 -11.54 -20.11
CA LYS A 57 4.70 -12.46 -19.39
C LYS A 57 3.99 -13.48 -20.31
N LYS A 58 3.93 -13.21 -21.62
CA LYS A 58 3.37 -14.10 -22.66
C LYS A 58 4.44 -14.87 -23.47
N GLY A 59 5.71 -14.84 -23.06
CA GLY A 59 6.77 -15.63 -23.71
C GLY A 59 7.43 -14.93 -24.91
N GLY A 60 7.47 -13.59 -24.91
CA GLY A 60 8.06 -12.80 -25.98
C GLY A 60 7.09 -12.63 -27.16
N THR A 61 7.63 -12.38 -28.35
CA THR A 61 6.83 -12.15 -29.57
C THR A 61 6.13 -13.41 -30.10
N ALA A 62 6.38 -14.59 -29.52
CA ALA A 62 5.76 -15.86 -29.93
C ALA A 62 4.23 -15.80 -29.92
N PHE A 63 3.59 -15.19 -28.91
CA PHE A 63 2.13 -15.12 -28.85
C PHE A 63 1.51 -14.32 -30.00
N LEU A 64 2.26 -13.43 -30.67
CA LEU A 64 1.78 -12.74 -31.87
C LEU A 64 1.71 -13.70 -33.06
N LEU A 65 2.67 -14.62 -33.18
CA LEU A 65 2.63 -15.66 -34.22
C LEU A 65 1.50 -16.66 -33.94
N ASP A 66 1.31 -17.06 -32.68
CA ASP A 66 0.17 -17.90 -32.26
C ASP A 66 -1.18 -17.22 -32.50
N ALA A 67 -1.27 -15.91 -32.21
CA ALA A 67 -2.46 -15.10 -32.48
C ALA A 67 -2.76 -15.01 -33.98
N LEU A 68 -1.74 -14.78 -34.81
CA LEU A 68 -1.86 -14.71 -36.26
C LEU A 68 -2.34 -16.03 -36.87
N ALA A 69 -1.83 -17.17 -36.36
CA ALA A 69 -2.30 -18.51 -36.72
C ALA A 69 -3.75 -18.82 -36.27
N SER A 70 -4.36 -17.96 -35.45
CA SER A 70 -5.67 -18.16 -34.82
C SER A 70 -6.77 -17.20 -35.31
N VAL A 71 -6.53 -16.36 -36.33
CA VAL A 71 -7.48 -15.29 -36.76
C VAL A 71 -7.61 -15.14 -38.28
N ASP A 72 -8.84 -15.25 -38.79
CA ASP A 72 -9.09 -15.35 -40.25
C ASP A 72 -9.06 -14.01 -41.02
N ASN A 73 -9.06 -12.87 -40.32
CA ASN A 73 -9.12 -11.53 -40.91
C ASN A 73 -8.77 -10.44 -39.88
N GLN A 74 -8.51 -9.21 -40.36
CA GLN A 74 -8.17 -8.04 -39.53
C GLN A 74 -9.16 -7.82 -38.38
N GLY A 75 -10.47 -7.88 -38.65
CA GLY A 75 -11.50 -7.65 -37.63
C GLY A 75 -11.52 -8.75 -36.55
N SER A 76 -11.14 -9.99 -36.86
CA SER A 76 -10.90 -11.04 -35.87
C SER A 76 -9.58 -10.80 -35.10
N ALA A 77 -8.52 -10.39 -35.78
CA ALA A 77 -7.23 -10.08 -35.16
C ALA A 77 -7.32 -8.92 -34.15
N GLU A 78 -7.94 -7.80 -34.53
CA GLU A 78 -8.11 -6.63 -33.66
C GLU A 78 -8.95 -6.96 -32.42
N ARG A 79 -10.02 -7.75 -32.56
CA ARG A 79 -10.82 -8.24 -31.43
C ARG A 79 -10.04 -9.19 -30.52
N TYR A 80 -9.22 -10.08 -31.08
CA TYR A 80 -8.37 -10.99 -30.29
C TYR A 80 -7.33 -10.21 -29.47
N LEU A 81 -6.62 -9.27 -30.09
CA LEU A 81 -5.62 -8.44 -29.41
C LEU A 81 -6.26 -7.55 -28.34
N LEU A 82 -7.41 -6.93 -28.64
CA LEU A 82 -8.20 -6.15 -27.67
C LEU A 82 -8.62 -7.00 -26.45
N ALA A 83 -9.18 -8.19 -26.68
CA ALA A 83 -9.56 -9.11 -25.61
C ALA A 83 -8.35 -9.58 -24.79
N THR A 84 -7.20 -9.77 -25.44
CA THR A 84 -5.93 -10.14 -24.80
C THR A 84 -5.44 -9.04 -23.86
N VAL A 85 -5.41 -7.78 -24.31
CA VAL A 85 -5.05 -6.60 -23.49
C VAL A 85 -6.04 -6.42 -22.33
N GLN A 86 -7.34 -6.50 -22.59
CA GLN A 86 -8.35 -6.37 -21.53
C GLN A 86 -8.27 -7.48 -20.48
N ASN A 87 -7.91 -8.70 -20.86
CA ASN A 87 -7.74 -9.80 -19.91
C ASN A 87 -6.43 -9.66 -19.14
N PHE A 88 -5.35 -9.23 -19.79
CA PHE A 88 -4.11 -8.86 -19.12
C PHE A 88 -4.35 -7.78 -18.04
N GLN A 89 -5.08 -6.71 -18.36
CA GLN A 89 -5.44 -5.66 -17.40
C GLN A 89 -6.36 -6.15 -16.26
N LYS A 90 -7.27 -7.10 -16.51
CA LYS A 90 -8.03 -7.75 -15.44
C LYS A 90 -7.15 -8.61 -14.53
N ASP A 91 -6.10 -9.23 -15.08
CA ASP A 91 -5.18 -10.08 -14.32
C ASP A 91 -4.11 -9.25 -13.58
N GLN A 92 -3.69 -8.10 -14.12
CA GLN A 92 -2.99 -7.03 -13.40
C GLN A 92 -3.82 -6.57 -12.18
N ALA A 93 -5.08 -6.17 -12.40
CA ALA A 93 -5.96 -5.71 -11.33
C ALA A 93 -6.16 -6.77 -10.23
N LYS A 94 -6.28 -8.06 -10.59
CA LYS A 94 -6.32 -9.18 -9.62
C LYS A 94 -5.00 -9.40 -8.87
N ALA A 95 -3.85 -9.01 -9.45
CA ALA A 95 -2.54 -9.18 -8.85
C ALA A 95 -2.20 -8.07 -7.82
N THR A 96 -2.90 -6.94 -7.84
CA THR A 96 -2.84 -5.93 -6.77
C THR A 96 -3.30 -6.52 -5.42
N GLU A 97 -2.86 -5.96 -4.30
CA GLU A 97 -3.38 -6.36 -2.98
C GLU A 97 -4.88 -6.04 -2.83
N HIS A 98 -5.43 -5.05 -3.55
CA HIS A 98 -6.87 -4.81 -3.63
C HIS A 98 -7.62 -5.99 -4.28
N GLY A 99 -7.16 -6.44 -5.44
CA GLY A 99 -7.73 -7.59 -6.15
C GLY A 99 -7.62 -8.90 -5.36
N LYS A 100 -6.44 -9.15 -4.76
CA LYS A 100 -6.21 -10.27 -3.84
C LYS A 100 -7.14 -10.21 -2.62
N LEU A 101 -7.34 -9.03 -2.04
CA LEU A 101 -8.23 -8.84 -0.89
C LEU A 101 -9.69 -9.04 -1.28
N ARG A 102 -10.17 -8.50 -2.40
CA ARG A 102 -11.53 -8.72 -2.93
C ARG A 102 -11.86 -10.21 -3.09
N GLU A 103 -10.96 -10.99 -3.67
CA GLU A 103 -11.15 -12.43 -3.85
C GLU A 103 -11.04 -13.20 -2.51
N ARG A 104 -10.19 -12.74 -1.60
CA ARG A 104 -10.10 -13.27 -0.23
C ARG A 104 -11.36 -12.99 0.59
N LEU A 105 -12.01 -11.85 0.42
CA LEU A 105 -13.26 -11.50 1.10
C LEU A 105 -14.40 -12.47 0.71
N LYS A 106 -14.45 -12.98 -0.53
CA LYS A 106 -15.39 -14.07 -0.89
C LYS A 106 -15.18 -15.33 -0.04
N ASN A 107 -13.94 -15.64 0.31
CA ASN A 107 -13.60 -16.78 1.16
C ASN A 107 -13.73 -16.53 2.67
N VAL A 108 -13.67 -15.27 3.10
CA VAL A 108 -13.78 -14.84 4.51
C VAL A 108 -15.24 -14.57 4.88
N LEU A 109 -15.92 -13.69 4.15
CA LEU A 109 -17.30 -13.28 4.40
C LEU A 109 -18.30 -14.37 3.97
N GLY A 110 -18.05 -15.03 2.83
CA GLY A 110 -18.90 -16.13 2.32
C GLY A 110 -18.89 -17.42 3.15
N LYS A 111 -18.17 -17.45 4.29
CA LYS A 111 -18.18 -18.54 5.28
C LYS A 111 -18.71 -18.09 6.66
N ASP A 112 -19.17 -16.85 6.78
CA ASP A 112 -19.69 -16.25 7.99
C ASP A 112 -21.18 -15.92 7.77
N SER A 113 -22.05 -16.55 8.57
CA SER A 113 -23.51 -16.53 8.36
C SER A 113 -24.16 -15.17 8.59
N ARG A 114 -23.41 -14.13 8.98
CA ARG A 114 -23.89 -12.75 9.10
C ARG A 114 -23.97 -12.03 7.76
N PHE A 115 -23.23 -12.48 6.75
CA PHE A 115 -23.09 -11.81 5.46
C PHE A 115 -23.87 -12.53 4.35
N MET A 116 -24.36 -11.76 3.37
CA MET A 116 -24.89 -12.27 2.12
C MET A 116 -24.15 -11.64 0.94
N PHE A 117 -23.72 -12.47 -0.01
CA PHE A 117 -23.15 -12.04 -1.28
C PHE A 117 -24.26 -11.80 -2.31
N VAL A 118 -24.11 -10.73 -3.09
CA VAL A 118 -25.03 -10.32 -4.16
C VAL A 118 -24.22 -10.19 -5.45
N THR A 119 -24.78 -10.60 -6.59
CA THR A 119 -24.08 -10.67 -7.90
C THR A 119 -24.75 -9.85 -9.00
N SER A 120 -25.81 -9.09 -8.68
CA SER A 120 -26.57 -8.30 -9.65
C SER A 120 -27.01 -6.95 -9.06
N PRO A 121 -26.74 -5.81 -9.73
CA PRO A 121 -26.05 -5.70 -11.03
C PRO A 121 -24.52 -5.92 -10.95
N HIS A 122 -23.95 -5.99 -9.74
CA HIS A 122 -22.51 -6.15 -9.49
C HIS A 122 -22.23 -7.12 -8.35
N ASP A 123 -20.96 -7.49 -8.13
CA ASP A 123 -20.49 -8.16 -6.91
C ASP A 123 -20.66 -7.21 -5.70
N GLY A 124 -21.32 -7.67 -4.63
CA GLY A 124 -21.52 -6.88 -3.41
C GLY A 124 -21.83 -7.70 -2.16
N TRP A 125 -21.74 -7.04 -1.01
CA TRP A 125 -21.99 -7.61 0.31
C TRP A 125 -23.02 -6.79 1.07
N ARG A 126 -23.88 -7.49 1.81
CA ARG A 126 -24.77 -6.92 2.83
C ARG A 126 -24.81 -7.82 4.05
N LEU A 127 -25.32 -7.32 5.18
CA LEU A 127 -25.75 -8.18 6.28
C LEU A 127 -27.01 -8.95 5.87
N VAL A 128 -27.19 -10.18 6.37
CA VAL A 128 -28.34 -11.05 6.03
C VAL A 128 -29.69 -10.36 6.32
N ASP A 129 -29.79 -9.65 7.44
CA ASP A 129 -30.98 -8.90 7.85
C ASP A 129 -31.01 -7.44 7.34
N GLY A 130 -29.91 -6.97 6.73
CA GLY A 130 -29.83 -5.63 6.12
C GLY A 130 -30.53 -5.57 4.76
N PRO A 131 -31.04 -4.39 4.33
CA PRO A 131 -31.84 -4.30 3.11
C PRO A 131 -31.01 -4.53 1.85
N ALA A 132 -31.67 -5.04 0.80
CA ALA A 132 -31.06 -5.30 -0.51
C ALA A 132 -30.87 -4.04 -1.38
N GLN A 133 -31.01 -2.85 -0.81
CA GLN A 133 -30.73 -1.59 -1.50
C GLN A 133 -29.22 -1.42 -1.65
N TRP A 134 -28.77 -1.08 -2.86
CA TRP A 134 -27.40 -0.68 -3.11
C TRP A 134 -27.15 0.69 -2.50
N TRP A 135 -26.11 0.77 -1.67
CA TRP A 135 -25.64 2.04 -1.11
C TRP A 135 -25.00 2.89 -2.22
N GLN A 136 -25.18 4.22 -2.15
CA GLN A 136 -24.81 5.19 -3.19
C GLN A 136 -24.23 6.49 -2.57
N GLY A 137 -23.60 6.39 -1.40
CA GLY A 137 -22.99 7.53 -0.70
C GLY A 137 -21.55 7.81 -1.14
N ASP A 138 -20.84 8.61 -0.35
CA ASP A 138 -19.41 8.87 -0.54
C ASP A 138 -18.57 7.76 0.11
N ILE A 139 -17.57 7.24 -0.61
CA ILE A 139 -16.67 6.21 -0.10
C ILE A 139 -15.87 6.72 1.12
N ALA A 140 -15.64 8.03 1.22
CA ALA A 140 -15.01 8.68 2.38
C ALA A 140 -15.79 8.43 3.69
N ASP A 141 -17.12 8.34 3.65
CA ASP A 141 -17.92 7.97 4.82
C ASP A 141 -17.61 6.54 5.28
N LEU A 142 -17.42 5.62 4.33
CA LEU A 142 -17.12 4.22 4.63
C LEU A 142 -15.70 4.04 5.19
N HIS A 143 -14.74 4.80 4.67
CA HIS A 143 -13.41 4.90 5.27
C HIS A 143 -13.49 5.45 6.70
N ARG A 144 -14.28 6.51 6.94
CA ARG A 144 -14.49 7.09 8.28
C ARG A 144 -15.04 6.06 9.26
N THR A 145 -16.08 5.31 8.87
CA THR A 145 -16.67 4.25 9.68
C THR A 145 -15.69 3.09 9.93
N ALA A 146 -14.91 2.68 8.94
CA ALA A 146 -13.87 1.66 9.14
C ALA A 146 -12.75 2.11 10.11
N LEU A 147 -12.35 3.39 10.06
CA LEU A 147 -11.36 3.99 10.96
C LEU A 147 -11.85 4.10 12.41
N GLN A 148 -13.15 4.25 12.63
CA GLN A 148 -13.76 4.27 13.98
C GLN A 148 -13.67 2.92 14.70
N VAL A 149 -13.60 1.79 13.99
CA VAL A 149 -13.53 0.45 14.60
C VAL A 149 -12.21 0.25 15.34
N ARG A 150 -12.23 0.35 16.67
CA ARG A 150 -11.05 0.15 17.54
C ARG A 150 -10.91 -1.30 18.02
N GLY A 151 -9.74 -1.65 18.53
CA GLY A 151 -9.47 -2.97 19.13
C GLY A 151 -9.18 -4.11 18.15
N VAL A 152 -9.08 -3.81 16.85
CA VAL A 152 -8.73 -4.78 15.79
C VAL A 152 -7.44 -4.38 15.08
N SER A 153 -6.64 -5.38 14.70
CA SER A 153 -5.44 -5.25 13.87
C SER A 153 -5.13 -6.59 13.20
N ILE A 154 -4.24 -6.58 12.20
CA ILE A 154 -3.81 -7.78 11.48
C ILE A 154 -2.36 -8.11 11.90
N PRO A 155 -2.13 -8.88 12.99
CA PRO A 155 -0.78 -9.12 13.52
C PRO A 155 0.11 -9.99 12.62
N SER A 156 -0.48 -10.62 11.60
CA SER A 156 0.25 -11.23 10.48
C SER A 156 -0.68 -11.39 9.27
N TRP A 157 -0.16 -11.07 8.09
CA TRP A 157 -0.81 -11.32 6.80
C TRP A 157 -0.16 -12.52 6.12
N ASN A 158 -0.98 -13.44 5.61
CA ASN A 158 -0.51 -14.61 4.89
C ASN A 158 -0.81 -14.46 3.40
N THR A 159 0.21 -14.36 2.54
CA THR A 159 0.00 -14.19 1.08
C THR A 159 -0.70 -15.40 0.45
N ALA A 160 -0.40 -16.61 0.92
CA ALA A 160 -1.04 -17.86 0.47
C ALA A 160 -1.75 -18.62 1.61
N GLY A 161 -2.72 -19.47 1.25
CA GLY A 161 -3.44 -20.35 2.18
C GLY A 161 -4.60 -19.70 2.94
N PRO A 162 -5.26 -20.44 3.87
CA PRO A 162 -6.43 -19.96 4.60
C PRO A 162 -6.11 -18.74 5.47
N THR A 163 -6.93 -17.69 5.38
CA THR A 163 -6.76 -16.46 6.17
C THR A 163 -6.75 -16.75 7.68
N ALA A 164 -5.69 -16.31 8.36
CA ALA A 164 -5.46 -16.54 9.78
C ALA A 164 -6.61 -16.04 10.66
N GLY A 165 -6.81 -16.67 11.83
CA GLY A 165 -7.90 -16.35 12.76
C GLY A 165 -8.00 -14.86 13.13
N PRO A 166 -6.90 -14.22 13.59
CA PRO A 166 -6.89 -12.79 13.91
C PRO A 166 -7.22 -11.89 12.71
N ALA A 167 -6.58 -12.13 11.55
CA ALA A 167 -6.83 -11.37 10.33
C ALA A 167 -8.30 -11.48 9.87
N ARG A 168 -8.87 -12.69 9.95
CA ARG A 168 -10.28 -12.95 9.65
C ARG A 168 -11.22 -12.22 10.62
N HIS A 169 -10.87 -12.17 11.91
CA HIS A 169 -11.65 -11.44 12.91
C HIS A 169 -11.59 -9.92 12.68
N ALA A 170 -10.42 -9.36 12.35
CA ALA A 170 -10.28 -7.95 12.02
C ALA A 170 -11.10 -7.56 10.78
N LEU A 171 -10.93 -8.30 9.67
CA LEU A 171 -11.68 -8.08 8.42
C LEU A 171 -13.20 -8.20 8.63
N THR A 172 -13.68 -9.26 9.31
CA THR A 172 -15.13 -9.43 9.55
C THR A 172 -15.71 -8.40 10.51
N THR A 173 -14.97 -7.98 11.55
CA THR A 173 -15.45 -6.96 12.49
C THR A 173 -15.59 -5.59 11.83
N VAL A 174 -14.61 -5.18 11.01
CA VAL A 174 -14.72 -3.93 10.23
C VAL A 174 -15.81 -4.04 9.16
N ALA A 175 -15.91 -5.16 8.45
CA ALA A 175 -16.97 -5.37 7.46
C ALA A 175 -18.38 -5.35 8.08
N VAL A 176 -18.58 -5.88 9.29
CA VAL A 176 -19.86 -5.74 10.01
C VAL A 176 -20.14 -4.28 10.34
N ALA A 177 -19.16 -3.52 10.86
CA ALA A 177 -19.37 -2.13 11.23
C ALA A 177 -19.79 -1.29 10.01
N VAL A 178 -19.04 -1.38 8.90
CA VAL A 178 -19.36 -0.69 7.64
C VAL A 178 -20.74 -1.10 7.11
N LEU A 179 -21.05 -2.40 7.05
CA LEU A 179 -22.35 -2.86 6.55
C LEU A 179 -23.54 -2.62 7.49
N THR A 180 -23.29 -2.31 8.77
CA THR A 180 -24.32 -1.87 9.74
C THR A 180 -24.64 -0.39 9.53
N ASP A 181 -23.60 0.44 9.42
CA ASP A 181 -23.68 1.91 9.29
C ASP A 181 -24.37 2.34 7.98
N VAL A 182 -23.96 1.77 6.85
CA VAL A 182 -24.62 1.99 5.54
C VAL A 182 -26.04 1.45 5.47
N ASN A 183 -26.39 0.51 6.36
CA ASN A 183 -27.62 -0.26 6.37
C ASN A 183 -28.08 -0.68 4.95
N GLY A 184 -27.25 -1.45 4.24
CA GLY A 184 -27.47 -1.75 2.82
C GLY A 184 -26.41 -2.67 2.18
N THR A 185 -26.35 -2.63 0.85
CA THR A 185 -25.43 -3.43 0.03
C THR A 185 -24.31 -2.57 -0.54
N VAL A 186 -23.06 -2.87 -0.18
CA VAL A 186 -21.83 -2.19 -0.67
C VAL A 186 -21.15 -3.08 -1.70
N ARG A 187 -20.46 -2.53 -2.72
CA ARG A 187 -19.79 -3.35 -3.73
C ARG A 187 -18.59 -4.08 -3.10
N ALA A 188 -18.27 -5.26 -3.62
CA ALA A 188 -17.10 -6.02 -3.17
C ALA A 188 -15.76 -5.34 -3.53
N GLU A 189 -15.82 -4.37 -4.44
CA GLU A 189 -14.75 -3.46 -4.87
C GLU A 189 -14.46 -2.40 -3.79
N ASP A 190 -15.46 -1.57 -3.47
CA ASP A 190 -15.41 -0.54 -2.44
C ASP A 190 -15.03 -1.16 -1.08
N LEU A 191 -15.69 -2.25 -0.68
CA LEU A 191 -15.41 -2.94 0.59
C LEU A 191 -13.97 -3.50 0.66
N ALA A 192 -13.37 -3.88 -0.47
CA ALA A 192 -11.97 -4.29 -0.51
C ALA A 192 -11.03 -3.07 -0.42
N GLN A 193 -11.36 -1.94 -1.04
CA GLN A 193 -10.60 -0.69 -0.93
C GLN A 193 -10.57 -0.17 0.51
N ILE A 194 -11.73 -0.12 1.18
CA ILE A 194 -11.86 0.32 2.56
C ILE A 194 -11.06 -0.57 3.52
N LEU A 195 -11.10 -1.89 3.32
CA LEU A 195 -10.36 -2.85 4.16
C LEU A 195 -8.86 -2.89 3.85
N LEU A 196 -8.44 -2.61 2.61
CA LEU A 196 -7.03 -2.45 2.25
C LEU A 196 -6.46 -1.18 2.88
N GLU A 197 -7.18 -0.05 2.77
CA GLU A 197 -6.80 1.23 3.37
C GLU A 197 -6.69 1.11 4.90
N ARG A 198 -7.73 0.54 5.53
CA ARG A 198 -7.79 0.37 6.99
C ARG A 198 -6.64 -0.43 7.57
N PHE A 199 -6.06 -1.34 6.79
CA PHE A 199 -4.98 -2.24 7.20
C PHE A 199 -3.78 -2.16 6.26
N ARG A 200 -3.50 -1.00 5.62
CA ARG A 200 -2.43 -0.87 4.60
C ARG A 200 -1.11 -1.42 5.09
N HIS A 201 -0.67 -0.98 6.26
CA HIS A 201 0.64 -1.35 6.82
C HIS A 201 0.75 -2.83 7.20
N GLU A 202 -0.37 -3.55 7.37
CA GLU A 202 -0.38 -4.97 7.70
C GLU A 202 -0.63 -5.87 6.49
N ILE A 203 -1.34 -5.40 5.47
CA ILE A 203 -1.70 -6.15 4.24
C ILE A 203 -0.69 -5.90 3.10
N ALA A 204 -0.26 -4.65 2.93
CA ALA A 204 0.55 -4.18 1.80
C ALA A 204 1.62 -3.16 2.25
N PRO A 205 2.58 -3.55 3.12
CA PRO A 205 3.59 -2.64 3.66
C PRO A 205 4.51 -2.02 2.59
N GLU A 206 4.72 -2.69 1.46
CA GLU A 206 5.44 -2.16 0.29
C GLU A 206 4.69 -1.00 -0.39
N SER A 207 3.36 -1.00 -0.43
CA SER A 207 2.52 0.02 -1.09
C SER A 207 2.35 1.31 -0.26
N VAL A 208 3.21 1.56 0.71
CA VAL A 208 3.16 2.74 1.60
C VAL A 208 3.82 3.97 0.95
N GLY A 209 4.72 3.78 -0.02
CA GLY A 209 5.47 4.87 -0.66
C GLY A 209 4.78 5.58 -1.85
N GLU A 210 3.50 5.28 -2.13
CA GLU A 210 2.89 5.57 -3.45
C GLU A 210 1.64 6.46 -3.42
N LEU A 211 1.15 6.87 -2.24
CA LEU A 211 -0.19 7.48 -2.09
C LEU A 211 -0.21 8.87 -1.41
N PHE A 212 0.87 9.62 -1.51
CA PHE A 212 0.94 11.05 -1.16
C PHE A 212 0.82 11.98 -2.38
N LEU A 213 0.18 11.52 -3.47
CA LEU A 213 -0.03 12.28 -4.71
C LEU A 213 -1.50 12.25 -5.15
N SER A 214 -2.37 12.88 -4.36
CA SER A 214 -3.69 13.33 -4.80
C SER A 214 -4.19 14.48 -3.92
N ASP A 215 -4.21 15.70 -4.48
CA ASP A 215 -4.84 16.86 -3.85
C ASP A 215 -6.38 16.71 -3.83
N ASP A 216 -7.01 17.01 -2.69
CA ASP A 216 -8.01 18.08 -2.55
C ASP A 216 -8.32 18.31 -1.05
N ASP A 217 -8.75 19.52 -0.67
CA ASP A 217 -8.76 20.03 0.72
C ASP A 217 -10.16 20.58 1.15
N GLU A 218 -10.25 21.01 2.42
CA GLU A 218 -11.28 21.83 3.10
C GLU A 218 -12.46 21.16 3.88
N GLN A 219 -12.47 21.44 5.21
CA GLN A 219 -13.65 21.84 6.04
C GLN A 219 -14.75 20.77 6.40
N ILE A 220 -15.40 20.67 7.59
CA ILE A 220 -15.46 21.30 8.95
C ILE A 220 -15.87 20.18 9.96
N GLY A 221 -15.65 20.13 11.29
CA GLY A 221 -14.92 20.94 12.29
C GLY A 221 -15.72 21.22 13.59
N ARG A 222 -15.17 20.92 14.79
CA ARG A 222 -15.71 21.11 16.18
C ARG A 222 -16.90 20.20 16.59
N THR A 223 -17.12 19.80 17.86
CA THR A 223 -16.42 19.93 19.18
C THR A 223 -16.60 18.58 19.96
N ASP A 224 -15.99 18.24 21.11
CA ASP A 224 -15.62 19.07 22.26
C ASP A 224 -14.41 18.57 23.10
N GLU A 225 -13.89 19.48 23.92
CA GLU A 225 -12.62 19.50 24.66
C GLU A 225 -12.26 18.28 25.55
N LYS A 226 -11.05 17.69 25.34
CA LYS A 226 -10.10 17.36 26.43
C LYS A 226 -8.66 16.91 26.09
N LEU A 227 -8.15 17.15 24.87
CA LEU A 227 -6.77 16.80 24.50
C LEU A 227 -6.00 18.00 23.92
N GLU A 228 -5.57 18.90 24.80
CA GLU A 228 -4.55 19.91 24.48
C GLU A 228 -3.16 19.24 24.39
N HIS A 229 -2.27 19.52 23.42
CA HIS A 229 -2.41 20.37 22.23
C HIS A 229 -2.23 19.54 20.95
N ALA A 230 -3.12 19.73 19.97
CA ALA A 230 -2.80 19.43 18.58
C ALA A 230 -1.79 20.49 18.07
N LEU A 231 -0.74 20.07 17.38
CA LEU A 231 0.18 20.96 16.67
C LEU A 231 0.23 20.57 15.19
N THR A 232 -0.50 21.34 14.37
CA THR A 232 -0.10 21.57 12.98
C THR A 232 1.29 22.21 12.97
N GLY A 233 2.24 21.68 12.19
CA GLY A 233 3.55 22.30 12.00
C GLY A 233 4.68 21.89 12.98
N ILE A 234 4.52 20.85 13.79
CA ILE A 234 5.51 20.44 14.81
C ILE A 234 6.88 20.08 14.20
N SER A 235 7.98 20.53 14.80
CA SER A 235 9.31 20.14 14.33
C SER A 235 9.69 18.71 14.75
N ALA A 236 10.59 18.06 14.00
CA ALA A 236 11.14 16.76 14.38
C ALA A 236 11.84 16.80 15.76
N GLU A 237 12.46 17.93 16.11
CA GLU A 237 13.11 18.15 17.40
C GLU A 237 12.09 18.27 18.55
N GLU A 238 10.97 18.96 18.31
CA GLU A 238 9.87 19.09 19.28
C GLU A 238 9.14 17.76 19.47
N LEU A 239 8.93 17.00 18.38
CA LEU A 239 8.37 15.65 18.43
C LEU A 239 9.30 14.69 19.19
N TRP A 240 10.60 14.70 18.88
CA TRP A 240 11.63 13.95 19.62
C TRP A 240 11.66 14.30 21.11
N ALA A 241 11.60 15.59 21.44
CA ALA A 241 11.56 16.08 22.81
C ALA A 241 10.35 15.55 23.60
N ARG A 242 9.20 15.35 22.94
CA ARG A 242 7.97 14.80 23.54
C ARG A 242 7.98 13.27 23.71
N LEU A 243 8.70 12.53 22.86
CA LEU A 243 8.84 11.08 23.01
C LEU A 243 9.61 10.74 24.30
N THR A 244 9.16 9.72 25.03
CA THR A 244 9.88 9.17 26.20
C THR A 244 11.14 8.42 25.74
N SER A 245 12.08 8.17 26.66
CA SER A 245 13.32 7.42 26.35
C SER A 245 13.05 6.04 25.73
N GLU A 246 11.98 5.35 26.16
CA GLU A 246 11.57 4.05 25.60
C GLU A 246 10.98 4.20 24.19
N GLN A 247 10.27 5.29 23.91
CA GLN A 247 9.70 5.58 22.59
C GLN A 247 10.79 6.03 21.61
N ARG A 248 11.76 6.83 22.06
CA ARG A 248 12.94 7.25 21.29
C ARG A 248 13.76 6.06 20.80
N ALA A 249 13.96 5.05 21.66
CA ALA A 249 14.64 3.80 21.30
C ALA A 249 13.92 2.97 20.23
N ILE A 250 12.64 3.24 19.95
CA ILE A 250 11.83 2.57 18.93
C ILE A 250 11.87 3.28 17.58
N VAL A 251 12.14 4.59 17.54
CA VAL A 251 12.08 5.41 16.31
C VAL A 251 12.89 4.84 15.14
N PRO A 252 14.16 4.36 15.30
CA PRO A 252 14.94 3.79 14.19
C PRO A 252 14.31 2.56 13.53
N TYR A 253 13.35 1.91 14.21
CA TYR A 253 12.64 0.71 13.77
C TYR A 253 11.24 1.01 13.23
N LEU A 254 10.86 2.28 13.05
CA LEU A 254 9.56 2.64 12.46
C LEU A 254 9.50 2.22 10.99
N ILE A 255 10.50 2.61 10.18
CA ILE A 255 10.58 2.26 8.75
C ILE A 255 11.45 1.00 8.53
N THR A 256 12.64 0.95 9.13
CA THR A 256 13.59 -0.17 8.93
C THR A 256 13.07 -1.47 9.56
N PRO A 257 13.07 -2.62 8.85
CA PRO A 257 12.68 -3.92 9.38
C PRO A 257 13.78 -4.55 10.27
N GLY A 258 14.08 -3.90 11.41
CA GLY A 258 14.88 -4.46 12.50
C GLY A 258 14.00 -4.92 13.66
N ASP A 259 14.41 -5.96 14.38
CA ASP A 259 13.72 -6.39 15.59
C ASP A 259 14.16 -5.51 16.79
N ALA A 260 13.21 -4.77 17.36
CA ALA A 260 13.44 -3.95 18.55
C ALA A 260 13.42 -4.76 19.87
N ALA A 261 12.93 -6.01 19.86
CA ALA A 261 12.77 -6.83 21.05
C ALA A 261 14.10 -7.11 21.80
N PRO A 262 15.23 -7.46 21.14
CA PRO A 262 16.50 -7.72 21.83
C PRO A 262 17.11 -6.46 22.47
N LEU A 263 16.85 -5.28 21.92
CA LEU A 263 17.41 -4.00 22.37
C LEU A 263 16.61 -3.39 23.52
N LEU A 264 15.29 -3.61 23.53
CA LEU A 264 14.39 -3.18 24.60
C LEU A 264 14.30 -4.21 25.76
N GLY A 265 14.80 -5.43 25.56
CA GLY A 265 14.76 -6.50 26.56
C GLY A 265 13.37 -7.11 26.80
N ILE A 266 12.44 -6.93 25.85
CA ILE A 266 11.02 -7.32 25.95
C ILE A 266 10.65 -8.42 24.95
N GLY A 267 9.46 -9.01 25.11
CA GLY A 267 8.98 -10.02 24.16
C GLY A 267 8.62 -9.43 22.78
N PRO A 268 8.81 -10.16 21.66
CA PRO A 268 8.52 -9.65 20.30
C PRO A 268 7.09 -9.10 20.10
N LYS A 269 6.09 -9.69 20.76
CA LYS A 269 4.70 -9.20 20.75
C LYS A 269 4.56 -7.83 21.42
N GLU A 270 5.35 -7.56 22.45
CA GLU A 270 5.36 -6.27 23.15
C GLU A 270 6.14 -5.23 22.35
N ALA A 271 7.28 -5.60 21.75
CA ALA A 271 8.02 -4.74 20.83
C ALA A 271 7.15 -4.30 19.64
N ALA A 272 6.40 -5.23 19.03
CA ALA A 272 5.46 -4.90 17.97
C ALA A 272 4.33 -3.94 18.43
N ALA A 273 3.77 -4.16 19.63
CA ALA A 273 2.74 -3.29 20.20
C ALA A 273 3.25 -1.87 20.49
N ARG A 274 4.45 -1.75 21.08
CA ARG A 274 5.11 -0.46 21.34
C ARG A 274 5.53 0.24 20.04
N ARG A 275 5.99 -0.50 19.02
CA ARG A 275 6.27 0.04 17.67
C ARG A 275 5.01 0.64 17.05
N ALA A 276 3.88 -0.08 17.08
CA ALA A 276 2.60 0.43 16.59
C ALA A 276 2.13 1.68 17.37
N GLN A 277 2.37 1.73 18.70
CA GLN A 277 2.05 2.90 19.51
C GLN A 277 2.91 4.13 19.13
N VAL A 278 4.21 3.97 18.93
CA VAL A 278 5.09 5.08 18.51
C VAL A 278 4.77 5.52 17.08
N PHE A 279 4.46 4.58 16.18
CA PHE A 279 4.01 4.89 14.82
C PHE A 279 2.73 5.74 14.81
N GLU A 280 1.69 5.35 15.57
CA GLU A 280 0.45 6.13 15.66
C GLU A 280 0.66 7.49 16.35
N LEU A 281 1.57 7.59 17.33
CA LEU A 281 1.93 8.88 17.94
C LEU A 281 2.62 9.83 16.96
N VAL A 282 3.55 9.33 16.13
CA VAL A 282 4.19 10.12 15.07
C VAL A 282 3.17 10.51 14.01
N ARG A 283 2.38 9.54 13.52
CA ARG A 283 1.33 9.77 12.52
C ARG A 283 0.30 10.81 12.97
N LEU A 284 -0.11 10.80 14.24
CA LEU A 284 -1.02 11.80 14.81
C LEU A 284 -0.37 13.17 15.05
N ALA A 285 0.95 13.23 15.18
CA ALA A 285 1.69 14.49 15.31
C ALA A 285 1.96 15.16 13.95
N THR A 286 1.98 14.39 12.85
CA THR A 286 2.24 14.89 11.49
C THR A 286 1.02 14.84 10.56
N VAL A 287 -0.16 14.43 11.05
CA VAL A 287 -1.37 14.19 10.22
C VAL A 287 -1.81 15.42 9.41
N ASP A 288 -1.56 16.62 9.93
CA ASP A 288 -1.93 17.90 9.34
C ASP A 288 -0.69 18.78 9.02
N ASP A 289 0.53 18.21 8.89
CA ASP A 289 1.73 18.94 8.44
C ASP A 289 2.06 18.57 6.99
N PRO A 290 2.07 19.51 6.03
CA PRO A 290 2.43 19.24 4.63
C PRO A 290 3.90 18.81 4.44
N ARG A 291 4.71 18.85 5.50
CA ARG A 291 6.10 18.35 5.55
C ARG A 291 6.21 17.09 6.42
N ALA A 292 5.13 16.32 6.58
CA ALA A 292 5.10 15.10 7.39
C ALA A 292 6.32 14.18 7.12
N ASP A 293 6.67 13.98 5.85
CA ASP A 293 7.82 13.17 5.45
C ASP A 293 9.16 13.80 5.85
N GLU A 294 9.34 15.13 5.72
CA GLU A 294 10.54 15.82 6.21
C GLU A 294 10.67 15.68 7.72
N VAL A 295 9.56 15.79 8.46
CA VAL A 295 9.51 15.65 9.92
C VAL A 295 9.81 14.21 10.34
N VAL A 296 9.28 13.20 9.65
CA VAL A 296 9.56 11.78 9.91
C VAL A 296 11.01 11.41 9.57
N MET A 297 11.54 11.89 8.45
CA MET A 297 12.94 11.65 8.07
C MET A 297 13.92 12.36 9.01
N ALA A 298 13.69 13.62 9.36
CA ALA A 298 14.50 14.32 10.36
C ALA A 298 14.39 13.67 11.75
N LEU A 299 13.23 13.12 12.13
CA LEU A 299 13.07 12.35 13.37
C LEU A 299 13.90 11.07 13.35
N LEU A 300 14.03 10.41 12.19
CA LEU A 300 14.89 9.24 11.99
C LEU A 300 16.38 9.60 11.96
N ASP A 301 16.76 10.77 11.44
CA ASP A 301 18.15 11.27 11.50
C ASP A 301 18.55 11.65 12.93
N ILE A 302 17.65 12.26 13.71
CA ILE A 302 17.85 12.55 15.14
C ILE A 302 17.93 11.24 15.97
N ALA A 303 17.15 10.23 15.60
CA ALA A 303 17.13 8.93 16.28
C ALA A 303 18.29 8.00 15.87
N SER A 304 18.84 8.20 14.68
CA SER A 304 20.03 7.51 14.22
C SER A 304 21.22 7.92 15.10
N PRO A 305 21.98 6.97 15.66
CA PRO A 305 23.20 7.31 16.38
C PRO A 305 24.19 7.88 15.38
N SER A 306 24.24 9.21 15.28
CA SER A 306 25.22 9.90 14.43
C SER A 306 26.61 9.33 14.72
N ALA A 307 27.33 8.96 13.66
CA ALA A 307 28.74 8.64 13.76
C ALA A 307 29.48 9.94 14.06
N GLY A 308 29.46 10.35 15.33
CA GLY A 308 29.98 11.63 15.79
C GLY A 308 31.42 11.82 15.32
N PRO A 309 31.80 13.02 14.86
CA PRO A 309 33.12 13.25 14.32
C PRO A 309 34.18 12.88 15.36
N ALA A 310 35.17 12.08 14.96
CA ALA A 310 36.21 11.56 15.84
C ALA A 310 37.28 12.61 16.24
N GLU A 311 36.86 13.87 16.40
CA GLU A 311 37.68 15.02 16.73
C GLU A 311 37.12 15.70 17.99
N GLY A 312 37.58 15.31 19.18
CA GLY A 312 36.99 15.85 20.41
C GLY A 312 37.72 15.66 21.74
N MET A 313 38.59 14.66 21.94
CA MET A 313 39.34 14.51 23.21
C MET A 313 40.58 13.58 23.12
N ALA A 314 41.66 14.07 22.49
CA ALA A 314 42.99 13.42 22.55
C ALA A 314 44.18 14.40 22.30
N ARG A 315 43.97 15.70 22.54
CA ARG A 315 45.06 16.65 22.82
C ARG A 315 44.83 17.16 24.25
N LEU A 316 45.91 17.31 25.01
CA LEU A 316 45.98 16.96 26.44
C LEU A 316 45.99 15.43 26.61
N SER A 317 47.03 14.77 27.12
CA SER A 317 48.25 15.29 27.77
C SER A 317 49.52 15.00 26.97
N ARG A 318 50.42 15.99 26.90
CA ARG A 318 51.83 15.81 26.53
C ARG A 318 52.71 16.45 27.62
N GLU A 319 52.87 15.74 28.72
CA GLU A 319 53.77 16.09 29.81
C GLU A 319 54.34 14.81 30.41
N GLU A 320 55.65 14.61 30.23
CA GLU A 320 56.44 13.64 30.98
C GLU A 320 57.02 14.32 32.22
N PRO A 321 56.91 13.66 33.38
CA PRO A 321 58.06 13.45 34.26
C PRO A 321 58.29 11.93 34.42
N THR A 322 59.50 11.36 34.41
CA THR A 322 60.83 11.90 34.78
C THR A 322 60.91 12.32 36.25
N ASP A 323 60.69 11.39 37.17
CA ASP A 323 61.75 10.82 38.03
C ASP A 323 61.18 9.72 38.97
N ILE A 324 61.82 8.58 39.17
CA ILE A 324 62.95 8.29 40.08
C ILE A 324 62.62 8.59 41.56
N GLU A 325 61.93 7.66 42.21
CA GLU A 325 62.24 7.09 43.54
C GLU A 325 61.30 5.88 43.81
N GLY A 326 61.64 4.89 44.64
CA GLY A 326 62.83 4.77 45.50
C GLY A 326 63.13 3.33 45.95
N ARG A 327 64.07 3.23 46.90
CA ARG A 327 64.71 2.00 47.38
C ARG A 327 63.90 1.25 48.45
N MET A 328 64.19 -0.05 48.57
CA MET A 328 64.16 -0.89 49.79
C MET A 328 62.81 -1.22 50.44
N SER A 329 62.49 -2.52 50.44
CA SER A 329 62.10 -3.22 51.66
C SER A 329 63.33 -3.95 52.23
N SER A 330 63.30 -4.21 53.54
CA SER A 330 64.25 -5.08 54.25
C SER A 330 63.83 -6.56 54.24
#